data_AF-A0A7U6Y5M3-F1
#
_entry.id   AF-A0A7U6Y5M3-F1
#
_cell.length_a   1.000
_cell.length_b   1.000
_cell.length_c   1.000
_cell.angle_alpha   90.00
_cell.angle_beta   90.00
_cell.angle_gamma   90.00
#
_symmetry.space_group_name_H-M   'P 1'
#
loop_
_entity.id
_entity.type
_entity.pdbx_description
1 polymer ?
#
loop_
_entity_poly.entity_id
_entity_poly.type
_entity_poly.pdbx_seq_one_letter_code
_entity_poly.pdbx_strand_id
1 'polypeptide(L)'
;MSRQHTMMGILLLCLGNGFVSPFVIIAYMWAPFWFPSIIPMKQEYQLIGSTMIVGVLSILISGVPAALFERFTGRQESDHTSLYVWLGSAVLITLPGLLRFI
;
A
#
# COMPACT_ATOMS: atom_id res chain seq x y z
N MET A 1 12.46 -1.77 -18.04
CA MET A 1 11.94 -0.60 -17.31
C MET A 1 13.03 -0.05 -16.42
N SER A 2 13.23 1.28 -16.36
CA SER A 2 14.18 1.84 -15.40
C SER A 2 13.62 1.70 -13.97
N ARG A 3 14.51 1.63 -12.97
CA ARG A 3 14.19 1.43 -11.54
C ARG A 3 13.09 2.39 -11.03
N GLN A 4 13.15 3.65 -11.47
CA GLN A 4 12.22 4.70 -11.10
C GLN A 4 10.79 4.43 -11.59
N HIS A 5 10.62 3.93 -12.82
CA HIS A 5 9.29 3.62 -13.35
C HIS A 5 8.63 2.47 -12.58
N THR A 6 9.39 1.44 -12.18
CA THR A 6 8.85 0.34 -11.37
C THR A 6 8.42 0.82 -9.99
N MET A 7 9.25 1.65 -9.33
CA MET A 7 8.90 2.23 -8.04
C MET A 7 7.64 3.10 -8.13
N MET A 8 7.55 3.96 -9.16
CA MET A 8 6.36 4.78 -9.41
C MET A 8 5.11 3.90 -9.58
N GLY A 9 5.22 2.80 -10.34
CA GLY A 9 4.13 1.85 -10.53
C GLY A 9 3.66 1.22 -9.22
N ILE A 10 4.59 0.80 -8.36
CA ILE A 10 4.26 0.24 -7.03
C ILE A 10 3.52 1.28 -6.18
N LEU A 11 4.03 2.51 -6.11
CA LEU A 11 3.43 3.58 -5.33
C LEU A 11 2.01 3.89 -5.80
N LEU A 12 1.82 4.07 -7.12
CA LEU A 12 0.51 4.34 -7.70
C LEU A 12 -0.47 3.18 -7.46
N LEU A 13 -0.01 1.94 -7.60
CA LEU A 13 -0.84 0.76 -7.39
C LEU A 13 -1.30 0.64 -5.93
N CYS A 14 -0.39 0.78 -4.97
CA CYS A 14 -0.72 0.69 -3.55
C CYS A 14 -1.56 1.88 -3.06
N LEU A 15 -1.27 3.11 -3.51
CA LEU A 15 -2.13 4.26 -3.21
C LEU A 15 -3.52 4.09 -3.83
N GLY A 16 -3.59 3.56 -5.06
CA GLY A 16 -4.84 3.19 -5.72
C GLY A 16 -5.63 2.12 -4.94
N ASN A 17 -4.94 1.12 -4.37
CA ASN A 17 -5.56 0.12 -3.50
C ASN A 17 -6.32 0.74 -2.33
N GLY A 18 -5.83 1.88 -1.81
CA GLY A 18 -6.50 2.65 -0.76
C GLY A 18 -7.94 3.05 -1.10
N PHE A 19 -8.30 3.18 -2.37
CA PHE A 19 -9.68 3.55 -2.78
C PHE A 19 -10.60 2.34 -3.00
N VAL A 20 -10.04 1.19 -3.35
CA VAL A 20 -10.80 -0.01 -3.71
C VAL A 20 -10.85 -1.06 -2.61
N SER A 21 -9.93 -0.99 -1.65
CA SER A 21 -9.74 -2.00 -0.63
C SER A 21 -10.89 -2.01 0.40
N PRO A 22 -11.43 -3.20 0.76
CA PRO A 22 -12.43 -3.31 1.83
C PRO A 22 -11.86 -2.93 3.21
N PHE A 23 -10.53 -2.94 3.38
CA PHE A 23 -9.87 -2.61 4.64
C PHE A 23 -9.99 -1.13 5.02
N VAL A 24 -10.44 -0.27 4.11
CA VAL A 24 -10.74 1.15 4.40
C VAL A 24 -11.78 1.27 5.51
N ILE A 25 -12.76 0.37 5.55
CA ILE A 25 -13.80 0.36 6.60
C ILE A 25 -13.17 0.14 7.97
N ILE A 26 -12.19 -0.76 8.06
CA ILE A 26 -11.46 -1.03 9.30
C ILE A 26 -10.65 0.20 9.71
N ALA A 27 -9.90 0.81 8.79
CA ALA A 27 -9.14 2.02 9.07
C ALA A 27 -10.04 3.18 9.52
N TYR A 28 -11.22 3.32 8.92
CA TYR A 28 -12.23 4.33 9.27
C TYR A 28 -12.82 4.10 10.66
N MET A 29 -13.19 2.86 10.99
CA MET A 29 -13.69 2.52 12.35
C MET A 29 -12.67 2.84 13.44
N TRP A 30 -11.37 2.73 13.11
CA TRP A 30 -10.27 3.03 14.00
C TRP A 30 -9.78 4.49 13.90
N ALA A 31 -10.48 5.37 13.17
CA ALA A 31 -10.13 6.78 13.03
C ALA A 31 -9.81 7.48 14.36
N PRO A 32 -10.56 7.28 15.47
CA PRO A 32 -10.23 7.94 16.73
C PRO A 32 -8.83 7.63 17.29
N PHE A 33 -8.20 6.52 16.87
CA PHE A 33 -6.88 6.12 17.35
C PHE A 33 -5.72 6.83 16.61
N TRP A 34 -5.85 7.02 15.31
CA TRP A 34 -4.77 7.55 14.46
C TRP A 34 -5.04 8.96 13.93
N PHE A 35 -6.31 9.40 13.92
CA PHE A 35 -6.69 10.68 13.35
C PHE A 35 -6.27 11.82 14.29
N PRO A 36 -5.54 12.83 13.79
CA PRO A 36 -5.02 13.90 14.63
C PRO A 36 -6.14 14.79 15.16
N SER A 37 -6.04 15.20 16.42
CA SER A 37 -7.02 16.06 17.09
C SER A 37 -7.17 17.47 16.49
N ILE A 38 -6.19 17.90 15.69
CA ILE A 38 -6.17 19.21 15.03
C ILE A 38 -7.19 19.25 13.88
N ILE A 39 -7.51 18.10 13.27
CA ILE A 39 -8.42 18.03 12.13
C ILE A 39 -9.84 17.75 12.66
N PRO A 40 -10.88 18.45 12.18
CA PRO A 40 -12.25 18.17 12.57
C PRO A 40 -12.64 16.72 12.26
N MET A 41 -13.29 16.02 13.20
CA MET A 41 -13.86 14.68 12.99
C MET A 41 -15.12 14.72 12.13
N LYS A 42 -14.98 15.20 10.89
CA LYS A 42 -16.02 15.07 9.85
C LYS A 42 -15.82 13.80 9.06
N GLN A 43 -16.90 13.28 8.48
CA GLN A 43 -16.89 12.00 7.77
C GLN A 43 -16.00 12.05 6.52
N GLU A 44 -15.96 13.18 5.81
CA GLU A 44 -15.20 13.32 4.57
C GLU A 44 -13.68 13.20 4.84
N TYR A 45 -13.19 13.86 5.89
CA TYR A 45 -11.77 13.83 6.25
C TYR A 45 -11.34 12.46 6.77
N GLN A 46 -12.18 11.81 7.57
CA GLN A 46 -11.90 10.46 8.07
C GLN A 46 -11.83 9.46 6.92
N LEU A 47 -12.74 9.55 5.94
CA LEU A 47 -12.74 8.66 4.79
C LEU A 47 -11.47 8.83 3.95
N ILE A 48 -11.11 10.07 3.60
CA ILE A 48 -9.89 10.35 2.83
C ILE A 48 -8.63 9.91 3.61
N GLY A 49 -8.56 10.19 4.91
CA GLY A 49 -7.41 9.75 5.72
C GLY A 49 -7.31 8.23 5.79
N SER A 50 -8.44 7.52 5.86
CA SER A 50 -8.49 6.06 5.90
C SER A 50 -8.00 5.43 4.60
N THR A 51 -8.36 5.98 3.44
CA THR A 51 -7.85 5.49 2.14
C THR A 51 -6.34 5.71 2.03
N MET A 52 -5.84 6.85 2.50
CA MET A 52 -4.39 7.12 2.53
C MET A 52 -3.66 6.15 3.46
N ILE A 53 -4.19 5.87 4.65
CA ILE A 53 -3.59 4.89 5.57
C ILE A 53 -3.53 3.51 4.93
N VAL A 54 -4.64 3.03 4.34
CA VAL A 54 -4.64 1.71 3.69
C VAL A 54 -3.66 1.68 2.52
N GLY A 55 -3.54 2.77 1.76
CA GLY A 55 -2.56 2.88 0.68
C GLY A 55 -1.12 2.78 1.18
N VAL A 56 -0.77 3.55 2.22
CA VAL A 56 0.57 3.50 2.84
C VAL A 56 0.85 2.14 3.46
N LEU A 57 -0.10 1.55 4.18
CA LEU A 57 0.03 0.20 4.73
C LEU A 57 0.23 -0.83 3.61
N SER A 58 -0.44 -0.67 2.47
CA SER A 58 -0.25 -1.55 1.30
C SER A 58 1.18 -1.44 0.76
N ILE A 59 1.77 -0.23 0.72
CA ILE A 59 3.18 -0.03 0.34
C ILE A 59 4.10 -0.79 1.31
N LEU A 60 3.89 -0.60 2.62
CA LEU A 60 4.74 -1.21 3.65
C LEU A 60 4.65 -2.74 3.64
N ILE A 61 3.44 -3.28 3.62
CA ILE A 61 3.19 -4.73 3.68
C ILE A 61 3.68 -5.40 2.39
N SER A 62 3.43 -4.80 1.22
CA SER A 62 3.93 -5.34 -0.06
C SER A 62 5.46 -5.30 -0.17
N GLY A 63 6.13 -4.43 0.58
CA GLY A 63 7.60 -4.35 0.63
C GLY A 63 8.25 -5.48 1.44
N VAL A 64 7.50 -6.10 2.37
CA VAL A 64 8.05 -7.17 3.25
C VAL A 64 8.59 -8.36 2.45
N PRO A 65 7.87 -8.93 1.46
CA PRO A 65 8.41 -10.02 0.65
C PRO A 65 9.69 -9.65 -0.11
N ALA A 66 9.81 -8.41 -0.59
CA ALA A 66 11.01 -7.94 -1.28
C ALA A 66 12.21 -7.83 -0.31
N ALA A 67 11.99 -7.30 0.89
CA ALA A 67 13.02 -7.24 1.93
C ALA A 67 13.48 -8.63 2.38
N LEU A 68 12.54 -9.57 2.53
CA LEU A 68 12.86 -10.97 2.82
C LEU A 68 13.67 -11.59 1.69
N PHE A 69 13.27 -11.37 0.43
CA PHE A 69 14.00 -11.86 -0.74
C PHE A 69 15.43 -11.34 -0.80
N GLU A 70 15.65 -10.05 -0.54
CA GLU A 70 16.99 -9.46 -0.45
C GLU A 70 17.81 -10.12 0.66
N ARG A 71 17.21 -10.33 1.84
CA ARG A 71 17.88 -10.96 2.98
C ARG A 71 18.28 -12.41 2.72
N PHE A 72 17.40 -13.20 2.12
CA PHE A 72 17.68 -14.60 1.78
C PHE A 72 18.70 -14.75 0.64
N THR A 73 18.78 -13.77 -0.27
CA THR A 73 19.72 -13.79 -1.40
C THR A 73 21.06 -13.12 -1.09
N GLY A 74 21.25 -12.59 0.12
CA GLY A 74 22.47 -11.91 0.54
C GLY A 74 22.71 -10.56 -0.18
N ARG A 75 21.68 -9.99 -0.80
CA ARG A 75 21.78 -8.70 -1.49
C ARG A 75 21.78 -7.56 -0.48
N GLN A 76 22.70 -6.61 -0.63
CA GLN A 76 22.78 -5.42 0.22
C GLN A 76 22.10 -4.19 -0.38
N GLU A 77 21.83 -4.21 -1.69
CA GLU A 77 21.10 -3.16 -2.38
C GLU A 77 19.89 -3.71 -3.14
N SER A 78 18.84 -2.89 -3.22
CA SER A 78 17.66 -3.22 -4.01
C SER A 78 17.96 -3.15 -5.50
N ASP A 79 17.95 -4.32 -6.11
CA ASP A 79 18.17 -4.52 -7.53
C ASP A 79 16.84 -4.63 -8.29
N HIS A 80 16.89 -4.64 -9.62
CA HIS A 80 15.70 -4.76 -10.46
C HIS A 80 14.83 -5.97 -10.08
N THR A 81 15.45 -7.08 -9.70
CA THR A 81 14.74 -8.30 -9.32
C THR A 81 13.91 -8.12 -8.04
N SER A 82 14.46 -7.47 -7.01
CA SER A 82 13.71 -7.27 -5.75
C SER A 82 12.55 -6.29 -5.94
N LEU A 83 12.69 -5.31 -6.83
CA LEU A 83 11.60 -4.43 -7.24
C LEU A 83 10.46 -5.17 -7.94
N TYR A 84 10.75 -6.18 -8.76
CA TYR A 84 9.69 -7.01 -9.35
C TYR A 84 8.99 -7.90 -8.31
N VAL A 85 9.72 -8.39 -7.30
CA VAL A 85 9.12 -9.11 -6.16
C VAL A 85 8.18 -8.19 -5.39
N TRP A 86 8.59 -6.94 -5.16
CA TRP A 86 7.72 -5.93 -4.54
C TRP A 86 6.49 -5.65 -5.40
N LEU A 87 6.67 -5.40 -6.70
CA LEU A 87 5.56 -5.16 -7.62
C LEU A 87 4.57 -6.34 -7.64
N GLY A 88 5.05 -7.57 -7.72
CA GLY A 88 4.21 -8.76 -7.66
C GLY A 88 3.40 -8.83 -6.37
N SER A 89 4.04 -8.53 -5.23
CA SER A 89 3.38 -8.49 -3.92
C SER A 89 2.33 -7.38 -3.84
N ALA A 90 2.61 -6.20 -4.40
CA ALA A 90 1.67 -5.08 -4.46
C ALA A 90 0.45 -5.42 -5.33
N VAL A 91 0.66 -6.10 -6.47
CA VAL A 91 -0.44 -6.59 -7.32
C VAL A 91 -1.30 -7.59 -6.56
N LEU A 92 -0.70 -8.55 -5.86
CA LEU A 92 -1.45 -9.55 -5.08
C LEU A 92 -2.31 -8.92 -3.98
N ILE A 93 -1.80 -7.89 -3.29
CA ILE A 93 -2.58 -7.17 -2.26
C ILE A 93 -3.72 -6.36 -2.86
N THR A 94 -3.54 -5.82 -4.06
CA THR A 94 -4.53 -4.95 -4.73
C THR A 94 -5.62 -5.75 -5.45
N LEU A 95 -5.31 -6.98 -5.87
CA LEU A 95 -6.18 -7.81 -6.68
C LEU A 95 -7.58 -8.06 -6.07
N PRO A 96 -7.73 -8.42 -4.78
CA PRO A 96 -9.05 -8.65 -4.18
C PRO A 96 -9.93 -7.40 -4.18
N GLY A 97 -9.32 -6.22 -4.03
CA GLY A 97 -10.00 -4.94 -4.12
C GLY A 97 -10.57 -4.73 -5.52
N LEU A 98 -9.75 -4.93 -6.56
CA LEU A 98 -10.17 -4.78 -7.96
C LEU A 98 -11.22 -5.80 -8.39
N LEU A 99 -11.05 -7.07 -8.00
CA LEU A 99 -11.98 -8.15 -8.34
C LEU A 99 -13.38 -7.95 -7.76
N ARG A 100 -13.52 -7.16 -6.69
CA ARG A 100 -14.83 -6.82 -6.12
C ARG A 100 -15.65 -5.87 -7.02
N PHE A 101 -14.98 -5.10 -7.89
CA PHE A 101 -15.64 -4.11 -8.75
C PHE A 101 -16.04 -4.64 -10.13
N ILE A 102 -15.56 -5.82 -10.52
CA ILE A 102 -15.90 -6.50 -11.78
C ILE A 102 -17.03 -7.50 -11.52
#